data_AF-A0A246EER5-F1
#
_entry.id   AF-A0A246EER5-F1
#
_cell.length_a   1.000
_cell.length_b   1.000
_cell.length_c   1.000
_cell.angle_alpha   90.00
_cell.angle_beta   90.00
_cell.angle_gamma   90.00
#
_symmetry.space_group_name_H-M   'P 1'
#
loop_
_entity.id
_entity.type
_entity.pdbx_description
1 polymer ?
#
loop_
_entity_poly.entity_id
_entity_poly.type
_entity_poly.pdbx_seq_one_letter_code
_entity_poly.pdbx_strand_id
1 'polypeptide(L)'
;MEKGTIIRKGQIKYINENDYKRIFIISDLHGYYNLFLEFIKKVDLQKDDLLINLGDSCDRGSQSYELYLKYYEMIKEGYNILHILGNHEDMILTAIDTLDESDIEHWYRNNGETTIESFCNVTGLSKKDFFDKEKNKFLIDFLSTFPTLIISDKSIFVHAAYNPDLLPEKQEEYFLIWNRQNFWDRNFTGKAIYFGHTPSKKDDNTIVYYPNNCTCIDLGTYKYHKMVGVEIKSKMEHYIDEKYIYDGNDFERFILGEIIGTNPLICFGVNPSTAKVVNNELETDPTILKIKKIIEKNNYDGWIMLNLYAQVTPEPNELHKNEDFDIYLHEKNINIIKEILKNYPNADILACWGNLINKRDYLKKVCLKEIFEVTKNKCFHIGSLTEKGNPRHPLYTSFDDKLENFDINEYVKNI
;
A
#
# COMPACT_ATOMS: atom_id res chain seq x y z
N MET A 1 3.28 29.86 16.35
CA MET A 1 3.36 28.88 17.45
C MET A 1 4.74 28.28 17.39
N GLU A 2 5.56 28.49 18.42
CA GLU A 2 6.86 27.84 18.57
C GLU A 2 6.64 26.33 18.74
N LYS A 3 6.53 25.58 17.63
CA LYS A 3 6.59 24.11 17.64
C LYS A 3 8.04 23.69 17.49
N GLY A 4 8.82 23.96 18.53
CA GLY A 4 10.19 23.49 18.68
C GLY A 4 10.27 22.73 19.98
N THR A 5 9.55 21.61 20.10
CA THR A 5 9.83 20.66 21.17
C THR A 5 11.27 20.21 20.94
N ILE A 6 12.17 20.65 21.82
CA ILE A 6 13.50 20.09 21.93
C ILE A 6 13.31 18.59 22.05
N ILE A 7 13.90 17.87 21.10
CA ILE A 7 13.92 16.42 20.91
C ILE A 7 13.61 15.64 22.19
N ARG A 8 12.79 14.59 22.11
CA ARG A 8 12.76 13.52 23.14
C ARG A 8 14.15 12.85 23.20
N LYS A 9 15.16 13.53 23.76
CA LYS A 9 16.60 13.18 23.73
C LYS A 9 17.01 12.50 22.41
N GLY A 10 17.50 13.29 21.45
CA GLY A 10 17.95 12.81 20.13
C GLY A 10 18.63 11.47 20.18
N GLN A 11 17.90 10.45 19.73
CA GLN A 11 18.40 9.11 19.55
C GLN A 11 19.23 9.13 18.25
N ILE A 12 20.41 9.76 18.31
CA ILE A 12 21.39 9.65 17.23
C ILE A 12 22.08 8.31 17.41
N LYS A 13 22.06 7.49 16.37
CA LYS A 13 22.78 6.23 16.36
C LYS A 13 24.01 6.33 15.49
N TYR A 14 25.18 6.16 16.12
CA TYR A 14 26.44 6.05 15.42
C TYR A 14 26.73 4.59 15.06
N ILE A 15 27.11 4.34 13.81
CA ILE A 15 27.48 3.01 13.32
C ILE A 15 28.84 3.05 12.60
N ASN A 16 29.54 1.92 12.58
CA ASN A 16 30.69 1.72 11.70
C ASN A 16 30.29 0.81 10.54
N GLU A 17 30.31 1.34 9.31
CA GLU A 17 29.90 0.58 8.12
C GLU A 17 30.78 -0.67 7.87
N ASN A 18 31.98 -0.73 8.44
CA ASN A 18 32.88 -1.88 8.29
C ASN A 18 32.48 -3.08 9.16
N ASP A 19 31.59 -2.89 10.14
CA ASP A 19 31.12 -3.97 11.02
C ASP A 19 30.15 -4.93 10.29
N TYR A 20 29.65 -4.52 9.13
CA TYR A 20 28.65 -5.26 8.35
C TYR A 20 29.21 -5.69 7.00
N LYS A 21 28.78 -6.83 6.49
CA LYS A 21 29.20 -7.31 5.17
C LYS A 21 28.59 -6.44 4.07
N ARG A 22 27.26 -6.36 4.00
CA ARG A 22 26.49 -5.47 3.14
C ARG A 22 25.65 -4.52 3.99
N ILE A 23 25.29 -3.38 3.42
CA ILE A 23 24.35 -2.44 4.07
C ILE A 23 23.26 -2.11 3.08
N PHE A 24 22.04 -2.48 3.41
CA PHE A 24 20.84 -2.21 2.64
C PHE A 24 20.07 -1.06 3.25
N ILE A 25 19.57 -0.16 2.41
CA ILE A 25 18.61 0.87 2.81
C ILE A 25 17.29 0.68 2.07
N ILE A 26 16.17 0.88 2.77
CA ILE A 26 14.80 0.89 2.24
C ILE A 26 14.03 2.07 2.85
N SER A 27 12.88 2.45 2.31
CA SER A 27 12.12 3.64 2.74
C SER A 27 10.62 3.49 2.52
N ASP A 28 9.83 4.17 3.35
CA ASP A 28 8.42 4.55 3.11
C ASP A 28 7.57 3.40 2.57
N LEU A 29 7.52 2.31 3.33
CA LEU A 29 6.79 1.11 2.96
C LEU A 29 5.28 1.21 3.19
N HIS A 30 4.81 2.07 4.11
CA HIS A 30 3.39 2.37 4.30
C HIS A 30 2.46 1.15 4.32
N GLY A 31 2.76 0.15 5.16
CA GLY A 31 1.90 -1.02 5.29
C GLY A 31 1.97 -2.01 4.11
N TYR A 32 2.94 -1.91 3.19
CA TYR A 32 3.15 -2.87 2.09
C TYR A 32 4.13 -3.98 2.48
N TYR A 33 3.68 -4.87 3.35
CA TYR A 33 4.47 -5.97 3.90
C TYR A 33 5.01 -6.94 2.85
N ASN A 34 4.21 -7.27 1.82
CA ASN A 34 4.61 -8.23 0.80
C ASN A 34 5.82 -7.76 -0.01
N LEU A 35 5.90 -6.46 -0.31
CA LEU A 35 7.05 -5.85 -0.98
C LEU A 35 8.32 -6.04 -0.15
N PHE A 36 8.23 -5.85 1.18
CA PHE A 36 9.35 -6.07 2.08
C PHE A 36 9.81 -7.54 2.09
N LEU A 37 8.88 -8.50 2.10
CA LEU A 37 9.22 -9.92 2.04
C LEU A 37 9.94 -10.30 0.73
N GLU A 38 9.46 -9.80 -0.40
CA GLU A 38 10.12 -10.04 -1.69
C GLU A 38 11.49 -9.36 -1.76
N PHE A 39 11.66 -8.19 -1.17
CA PHE A 39 12.96 -7.55 -1.06
C PHE A 39 13.96 -8.41 -0.30
N ILE A 40 13.65 -8.81 0.95
CA ILE A 40 14.60 -9.59 1.78
C ILE A 40 14.92 -10.96 1.16
N LYS A 41 13.97 -11.55 0.42
CA LYS A 41 14.16 -12.77 -0.37
C LYS A 41 15.07 -12.52 -1.57
N LYS A 42 14.83 -11.45 -2.34
CA LYS A 42 15.61 -11.11 -3.55
C LYS A 42 17.07 -10.83 -3.24
N VAL A 43 17.35 -10.15 -2.12
CA VAL A 43 18.73 -9.83 -1.72
C VAL A 43 19.39 -10.93 -0.90
N ASP A 44 18.63 -11.98 -0.56
CA ASP A 44 19.04 -13.06 0.35
C ASP A 44 19.67 -12.46 1.61
N LEU A 45 18.88 -11.69 2.37
CA LEU A 45 19.37 -10.92 3.52
C LEU A 45 19.98 -11.86 4.57
N GLN A 46 21.21 -11.57 5.00
CA GLN A 46 21.95 -12.36 5.98
C GLN A 46 22.09 -11.63 7.32
N LYS A 47 22.43 -12.38 8.38
CA LYS A 47 22.61 -11.83 9.74
C LYS A 47 23.86 -10.96 9.89
N ASP A 48 24.82 -11.05 8.98
CA ASP A 48 26.01 -10.19 8.94
C ASP A 48 25.82 -8.94 8.05
N ASP A 49 24.65 -8.79 7.43
CA ASP A 49 24.24 -7.55 6.79
C ASP A 49 23.58 -6.60 7.79
N LEU A 50 23.53 -5.32 7.43
CA LEU A 50 22.68 -4.32 8.07
C LEU A 50 21.56 -3.91 7.13
N LEU A 51 20.32 -3.92 7.61
CA LEU A 51 19.18 -3.29 6.97
C LEU A 51 18.81 -2.01 7.73
N ILE A 52 18.73 -0.88 7.03
CA ILE A 52 18.23 0.38 7.57
C ILE A 52 16.93 0.75 6.84
N ASN A 53 15.83 0.84 7.57
CA ASN A 53 14.60 1.47 7.09
C ASN A 53 14.63 2.97 7.45
N LEU A 54 14.43 3.84 6.46
CA LEU A 54 14.46 5.30 6.63
C LEU A 54 13.16 5.90 7.18
N GLY A 55 12.16 5.08 7.50
CA GLY A 55 10.93 5.50 8.20
C GLY A 55 9.65 5.11 7.46
N ASP A 56 8.51 5.53 8.01
CA ASP A 56 7.21 5.48 7.35
C ASP A 56 6.81 4.05 6.90
N SER A 57 6.85 3.11 7.85
CA SER A 57 6.38 1.73 7.64
C SER A 57 4.89 1.53 7.88
N CYS A 58 4.20 2.51 8.46
CA CYS A 58 2.77 2.46 8.75
C CYS A 58 1.92 3.38 7.87
N ASP A 59 0.61 3.24 8.03
CA ASP A 59 -0.47 3.98 7.38
C ASP A 59 -0.58 3.70 5.87
N ARG A 60 -1.71 4.09 5.28
CA ARG A 60 -2.08 3.89 3.85
C ARG A 60 -2.32 2.43 3.49
N GLY A 61 -1.30 1.57 3.55
CA GLY A 61 -1.43 0.13 3.34
C GLY A 61 -2.05 -0.59 4.54
N SER A 62 -2.46 -1.83 4.32
CA SER A 62 -3.23 -2.63 5.29
C SER A 62 -2.39 -3.52 6.20
N GLN A 63 -1.08 -3.62 5.98
CA GLN A 63 -0.21 -4.60 6.68
C GLN A 63 0.85 -3.94 7.56
N SER A 64 0.48 -2.86 8.25
CA SER A 64 1.39 -2.11 9.14
C SER A 64 1.82 -2.94 10.35
N TYR A 65 0.91 -3.71 10.96
CA TYR A 65 1.22 -4.62 12.06
C TYR A 65 2.26 -5.67 11.65
N GLU A 66 2.08 -6.29 10.49
CA GLU A 66 2.94 -7.35 9.96
C GLU A 66 4.36 -6.85 9.69
N LEU A 67 4.52 -5.62 9.18
CA LEU A 67 5.84 -5.00 9.01
C LEU A 67 6.57 -4.86 10.36
N TYR A 68 5.92 -4.27 11.36
CA TYR A 68 6.54 -4.09 12.67
C TYR A 68 6.85 -5.41 13.37
N LEU A 69 5.92 -6.36 13.32
CA LEU A 69 6.13 -7.71 13.86
C LEU A 69 7.32 -8.37 13.17
N LYS A 70 7.41 -8.29 11.84
CA LYS A 70 8.50 -8.91 11.09
C LYS A 70 9.85 -8.31 11.44
N TYR A 71 9.96 -6.99 11.55
CA TYR A 71 11.21 -6.36 12.00
C TYR A 71 11.61 -6.86 13.39
N TYR A 72 10.65 -6.88 14.32
CA TYR A 72 10.88 -7.31 15.69
C TYR A 72 11.31 -8.78 15.80
N GLU A 73 10.67 -9.68 15.05
CA GLU A 73 11.03 -11.10 14.98
C GLU A 73 12.43 -11.29 14.39
N MET A 74 12.76 -10.63 13.28
CA MET A 74 14.08 -10.72 12.68
C MET A 74 15.17 -10.19 13.61
N ILE A 75 14.92 -9.09 14.33
CA ILE A 75 15.86 -8.59 15.35
C ILE A 75 16.08 -9.65 16.44
N LYS A 76 15.02 -10.31 16.93
CA LYS A 76 15.14 -11.41 17.90
C LYS A 76 15.89 -12.61 17.35
N GLU A 77 15.78 -12.88 16.06
CA GLU A 77 16.52 -13.95 15.37
C GLU A 77 18.00 -13.58 15.13
N GLY A 78 18.41 -12.35 15.43
CA GLY A 78 19.80 -11.89 15.34
C GLY A 78 20.16 -11.20 14.02
N TYR A 79 19.18 -10.73 13.24
CA TYR A 79 19.44 -9.83 12.12
C TYR A 79 19.74 -8.41 12.62
N ASN A 80 20.65 -7.71 11.93
CA ASN A 80 20.87 -6.28 12.21
C ASN A 80 19.86 -5.45 11.41
N ILE A 81 18.80 -5.01 12.08
CA ILE A 81 17.80 -4.10 11.51
C ILE A 81 17.75 -2.83 12.34
N LEU A 82 17.82 -1.69 11.67
CA LEU A 82 17.59 -0.37 12.23
C LEU A 82 16.44 0.29 11.50
N HIS A 83 15.57 0.95 12.25
CA HIS A 83 14.42 1.69 11.70
C HIS A 83 14.48 3.12 12.21
N ILE A 84 14.46 4.09 11.30
CA ILE A 84 14.45 5.52 11.62
C ILE A 84 13.03 5.97 11.85
N LEU A 85 12.81 6.81 12.87
CA LEU A 85 11.49 7.39 13.12
C LEU A 85 11.06 8.28 11.93
N GLY A 86 9.99 7.87 11.24
CA GLY A 86 9.33 8.68 10.22
C GLY A 86 8.25 9.58 10.79
N ASN A 87 7.69 10.46 9.96
CA ASN A 87 6.63 11.35 10.41
C ASN A 87 5.31 10.61 10.67
N HIS A 88 5.07 9.48 10.00
CA HIS A 88 3.90 8.65 10.27
C HIS A 88 4.00 7.95 11.63
N GLU A 89 5.18 7.45 12.01
CA GLU A 89 5.40 6.93 13.37
C GLU A 89 5.29 8.03 14.43
N ASP A 90 5.79 9.24 14.15
CA ASP A 90 5.64 10.41 15.04
C ASP A 90 4.16 10.79 15.25
N MET A 91 3.32 10.71 14.22
CA MET A 91 1.87 10.92 14.35
C MET A 91 1.21 9.88 15.26
N ILE A 92 1.57 8.59 15.15
CA ILE A 92 1.06 7.54 16.05
C ILE A 92 1.43 7.87 17.49
N LEU A 93 2.72 8.12 17.75
CA LEU A 93 3.20 8.43 19.10
C LEU A 93 2.52 9.66 19.66
N THR A 94 2.39 10.72 18.86
CA THR A 94 1.70 11.97 19.25
C THR A 94 0.23 11.69 19.58
N ALA A 95 -0.50 11.00 18.70
CA ALA A 95 -1.91 10.69 18.90
C ALA A 95 -2.16 9.85 20.18
N ILE A 96 -1.30 8.87 20.47
CA ILE A 96 -1.37 8.04 21.68
C ILE A 96 -0.99 8.84 22.94
N ASP A 97 -0.01 9.75 22.83
CA ASP A 97 0.50 10.50 23.97
C ASP A 97 -0.40 11.68 24.38
N THR A 98 -0.98 12.39 23.41
CA THR A 98 -1.83 13.56 23.67
C THR A 98 -3.30 13.18 23.84
N LEU A 99 -3.76 12.16 23.10
CA LEU A 99 -5.19 11.85 22.92
C LEU A 99 -6.02 13.08 22.49
N ASP A 100 -5.36 14.07 21.87
CA ASP A 100 -6.01 15.29 21.38
C ASP A 100 -6.72 15.00 20.06
N GLU A 101 -7.96 15.48 19.93
CA GLU A 101 -8.79 15.24 18.75
C GLU A 101 -8.15 15.79 17.47
N SER A 102 -7.45 16.92 17.54
CA SER A 102 -6.83 17.54 16.37
C SER A 102 -5.60 16.78 15.89
N ASP A 103 -4.81 16.19 16.81
CA ASP A 103 -3.67 15.33 16.48
C ASP A 103 -4.15 14.01 15.86
N ILE A 104 -5.19 13.40 16.43
CA ILE A 104 -5.81 12.19 15.89
C ILE A 104 -6.40 12.46 14.50
N GLU A 105 -7.13 13.57 14.32
CA GLU A 105 -7.69 13.95 13.03
C GLU A 105 -6.59 14.23 12.00
N HIS A 106 -5.49 14.86 12.41
CA HIS A 106 -4.34 15.06 11.54
C HIS A 106 -3.75 13.73 11.05
N TRP A 107 -3.61 12.75 11.93
CA TRP A 107 -3.14 11.41 11.57
C TRP A 107 -4.11 10.69 10.62
N TYR A 108 -5.41 10.73 10.90
CA TYR A 108 -6.45 10.14 10.04
C TYR A 108 -6.51 10.75 8.64
N ARG A 109 -6.29 12.07 8.51
CA ARG A 109 -6.16 12.71 7.19
C ARG A 109 -4.97 12.18 6.37
N ASN A 110 -4.04 11.47 7.01
CA ASN A 110 -2.91 10.79 6.38
C ASN A 110 -3.07 9.26 6.34
N ASN A 111 -4.32 8.76 6.43
CA ASN A 111 -4.68 7.34 6.41
C ASN A 111 -4.20 6.54 7.62
N GLY A 112 -4.14 7.17 8.80
CA GLY A 112 -3.80 6.49 10.06
C GLY A 112 -4.76 5.37 10.47
N GLU A 113 -6.01 5.42 10.00
CA GLU A 113 -7.01 4.39 10.31
C GLU A 113 -6.58 3.00 9.85
N THR A 114 -5.86 2.88 8.73
CA THR A 114 -5.44 1.58 8.19
C THR A 114 -4.43 0.88 9.11
N THR A 115 -3.60 1.65 9.82
CA THR A 115 -2.71 1.10 10.86
C THR A 115 -3.52 0.54 12.02
N ILE A 116 -4.51 1.29 12.51
CA ILE A 116 -5.40 0.81 13.58
C ILE A 116 -6.09 -0.48 13.15
N GLU A 117 -6.66 -0.50 11.94
CA GLU A 117 -7.34 -1.67 11.38
C GLU A 117 -6.42 -2.89 11.29
N SER A 118 -5.17 -2.72 10.82
CA SER A 118 -4.20 -3.82 10.75
C SER A 118 -3.94 -4.44 12.12
N PHE A 119 -3.82 -3.62 13.17
CA PHE A 119 -3.63 -4.09 14.53
C PHE A 119 -4.89 -4.80 15.05
N CYS A 120 -6.07 -4.21 14.86
CA CYS A 120 -7.34 -4.80 15.29
C CYS A 120 -7.57 -6.17 14.63
N ASN A 121 -7.31 -6.29 13.33
CA ASN A 121 -7.54 -7.51 12.55
C ASN A 121 -6.66 -8.67 13.01
N VAL A 122 -5.39 -8.40 13.36
CA VAL A 122 -4.43 -9.46 13.69
C VAL A 122 -4.39 -9.77 15.19
N THR A 123 -4.49 -8.76 16.04
CA THR A 123 -4.34 -8.93 17.50
C THR A 123 -5.69 -9.08 18.22
N GLY A 124 -6.80 -8.73 17.58
CA GLY A 124 -8.12 -8.67 18.21
C GLY A 124 -8.31 -7.48 19.16
N LEU A 125 -7.37 -6.54 19.21
CA LEU A 125 -7.52 -5.29 19.95
C LEU A 125 -8.70 -4.49 19.38
N SER A 126 -9.45 -3.81 20.25
CA SER A 126 -10.40 -2.80 19.77
C SER A 126 -9.67 -1.51 19.40
N LYS A 127 -10.32 -0.64 18.61
CA LYS A 127 -9.81 0.71 18.32
C LYS A 127 -9.49 1.50 19.60
N LYS A 128 -10.26 1.31 20.68
CA LYS A 128 -9.98 1.94 21.97
C LYS A 128 -8.70 1.37 22.61
N ASP A 129 -8.49 0.06 22.50
CA ASP A 129 -7.31 -0.59 23.06
C ASP A 129 -6.03 -0.22 22.30
N PHE A 130 -6.12 0.12 21.02
CA PHE A 130 -4.99 0.63 20.24
C PHE A 130 -4.35 1.88 20.87
N PHE A 131 -5.16 2.79 21.41
CA PHE A 131 -4.72 4.02 22.07
C PHE A 131 -4.31 3.82 23.54
N ASP A 132 -4.55 2.64 24.11
CA ASP A 132 -4.15 2.32 25.49
C ASP A 132 -2.69 1.84 25.50
N LYS A 133 -1.84 2.58 26.23
CA LYS A 133 -0.40 2.34 26.22
C LYS A 133 0.02 0.98 26.77
N GLU A 134 -0.74 0.43 27.71
CA GLU A 134 -0.43 -0.86 28.30
C GLU A 134 -0.93 -1.99 27.40
N LYS A 135 -2.09 -1.82 26.76
CA LYS A 135 -2.64 -2.82 25.84
C LYS A 135 -1.88 -2.90 24.52
N ASN A 136 -1.42 -1.76 23.99
CA ASN A 136 -0.61 -1.68 22.78
C ASN A 136 0.88 -1.45 23.09
N LYS A 137 1.36 -1.99 24.21
CA LYS A 137 2.72 -1.79 24.70
C LYS A 137 3.80 -2.21 23.69
N PHE A 138 3.55 -3.28 22.93
CA PHE A 138 4.46 -3.75 21.89
C PHE A 138 4.83 -2.64 20.90
N LEU A 139 3.84 -1.97 20.31
CA LEU A 139 4.07 -0.94 19.30
C LEU A 139 4.82 0.25 19.92
N ILE A 140 4.34 0.73 21.06
CA ILE A 140 4.88 1.94 21.70
C ILE A 140 6.34 1.72 22.13
N ASP A 141 6.62 0.59 22.78
CA ASP A 141 7.98 0.25 23.18
C ASP A 141 8.88 0.13 21.95
N PHE A 142 8.39 -0.48 20.86
CA PHE A 142 9.18 -0.66 19.65
C PHE A 142 9.48 0.66 18.94
N LEU A 143 8.46 1.49 18.67
CA LEU A 143 8.65 2.82 18.06
C LEU A 143 9.55 3.73 18.90
N SER A 144 9.48 3.62 20.24
CA SER A 144 10.33 4.40 21.14
C SER A 144 11.83 4.06 21.04
N THR A 145 12.19 2.97 20.35
CA THR A 145 13.60 2.61 20.08
C THR A 145 14.16 3.20 18.79
N PHE A 146 13.33 3.87 17.99
CA PHE A 146 13.72 4.31 16.66
C PHE A 146 14.57 5.59 16.75
N PRO A 147 15.83 5.57 16.26
CA PRO A 147 16.60 6.78 16.12
C PRO A 147 15.94 7.74 15.13
N THR A 148 16.11 9.04 15.33
CA THR A 148 15.73 10.06 14.34
C THR A 148 16.85 10.32 13.32
N LEU A 149 18.06 9.81 13.60
CA LEU A 149 19.25 10.02 12.78
C LEU A 149 20.26 8.88 12.98
N ILE A 150 20.75 8.32 11.88
CA ILE A 150 21.86 7.34 11.90
C ILE A 150 23.05 7.92 11.15
N ILE A 151 24.24 7.84 11.73
CA ILE A 151 25.46 8.42 11.15
C ILE A 151 26.59 7.40 11.18
N SER A 152 27.34 7.37 10.07
CA SER A 152 28.63 6.69 9.97
C SER A 152 29.73 7.68 9.57
N ASP A 153 30.96 7.19 9.42
CA ASP A 153 32.06 7.98 8.85
C ASP A 153 31.80 8.42 7.40
N LYS A 154 30.98 7.70 6.64
CA LYS A 154 30.76 7.93 5.20
C LYS A 154 29.35 8.39 4.84
N SER A 155 28.37 8.12 5.69
CA SER A 155 26.95 8.27 5.36
C SER A 155 26.15 8.87 6.51
N ILE A 156 25.05 9.53 6.16
CA ILE A 156 23.99 10.00 7.04
C ILE A 156 22.69 9.39 6.50
N PHE A 157 21.90 8.82 7.40
CA PHE A 157 20.58 8.27 7.10
C PHE A 157 19.56 9.03 7.94
N VAL A 158 18.55 9.57 7.28
CA VAL A 158 17.53 10.43 7.90
C VAL A 158 16.21 10.24 7.17
N HIS A 159 15.08 10.46 7.84
CA HIS A 159 13.78 10.29 7.19
C HIS A 159 13.48 11.38 6.16
N ALA A 160 13.47 12.65 6.55
CA ALA A 160 13.02 13.75 5.69
C ALA A 160 14.15 14.67 5.20
N ALA A 161 14.91 15.27 6.12
CA ALA A 161 15.96 16.22 5.74
C ALA A 161 17.07 16.32 6.78
N TYR A 162 18.23 16.84 6.37
CA TYR A 162 19.36 17.09 7.27
C TYR A 162 19.84 18.54 7.13
N ASN A 163 20.01 19.27 8.23
CA ASN A 163 20.50 20.64 8.19
C ASN A 163 22.04 20.63 8.19
N PRO A 164 22.71 20.91 7.06
CA PRO A 164 24.16 20.82 6.98
C PRO A 164 24.88 21.89 7.81
N ASP A 165 24.19 22.98 8.16
CA ASP A 165 24.75 24.09 8.94
C ASP A 165 24.89 23.77 10.45
N LEU A 166 24.34 22.65 10.90
CA LEU A 166 24.30 22.26 12.30
C LEU A 166 25.05 20.94 12.52
N LEU A 167 25.72 20.84 13.68
CA LEU A 167 26.24 19.56 14.15
C LEU A 167 25.09 18.55 14.33
N PRO A 168 25.34 17.22 14.20
CA PRO A 168 24.33 16.20 14.43
C PRO A 168 23.53 16.38 15.72
N GLU A 169 24.19 16.70 16.83
CA GLU A 169 23.58 16.88 18.16
C GLU A 169 22.74 18.16 18.29
N LYS A 170 22.80 19.02 17.28
CA LYS A 170 22.09 20.31 17.22
C LYS A 170 20.95 20.32 16.20
N GLN A 171 20.73 19.20 15.49
CA GLN A 171 19.61 19.06 14.58
C GLN A 171 18.28 19.19 15.34
N GLU A 172 17.28 19.76 14.70
CA GLU A 172 15.92 19.81 15.23
C GLU A 172 15.15 18.56 14.77
N GLU A 173 14.46 17.88 15.67
CA GLU A 173 13.70 16.65 15.36
C GLU A 173 12.67 16.89 14.24
N TYR A 174 11.93 18.00 14.31
CA TYR A 174 11.01 18.40 13.25
C TYR A 174 11.71 18.56 11.89
N PHE A 175 12.94 19.07 11.87
CA PHE A 175 13.69 19.18 10.63
C PHE A 175 14.07 17.80 10.07
N LEU A 176 14.45 16.87 10.94
CA LEU A 176 14.84 15.51 10.56
C LEU A 176 13.69 14.69 10.00
N ILE A 177 12.47 14.86 10.53
CA ILE A 177 11.34 13.97 10.22
C ILE A 177 10.20 14.63 9.42
N TRP A 178 10.02 15.96 9.48
CA TRP A 178 8.86 16.62 8.84
C TRP A 178 9.24 17.58 7.70
N ASN A 179 10.50 17.97 7.56
CA ASN A 179 10.87 19.04 6.64
C ASN A 179 10.82 18.61 5.17
N ARG A 180 10.22 19.46 4.34
CA ARG A 180 10.11 19.26 2.88
C ARG A 180 10.92 20.27 2.06
N GLN A 181 11.72 21.10 2.73
CA GLN A 181 12.56 22.09 2.07
C GLN A 181 13.81 21.44 1.48
N ASN A 182 14.27 21.97 0.35
CA ASN A 182 15.52 21.57 -0.28
C ASN A 182 16.70 21.83 0.67
N PHE A 183 17.44 20.77 0.99
CA PHE A 183 18.68 20.82 1.75
C PHE A 183 19.90 20.31 0.96
N TRP A 184 19.67 19.53 -0.09
CA TRP A 184 20.72 18.84 -0.86
C TRP A 184 21.66 19.79 -1.61
N ASP A 185 21.21 20.97 -2.00
CA ASP A 185 22.08 21.99 -2.62
C ASP A 185 23.18 22.50 -1.67
N ARG A 186 23.06 22.19 -0.38
CA ARG A 186 23.97 22.66 0.67
C ARG A 186 24.64 21.53 1.45
N ASN A 187 24.61 20.28 0.98
CA ASN A 187 25.33 19.21 1.70
C ASN A 187 26.86 19.37 1.57
N PHE A 188 27.49 19.97 2.58
CA PHE A 188 28.94 20.11 2.70
C PHE A 188 29.55 19.19 3.78
N THR A 189 28.82 18.17 4.23
CA THR A 189 29.27 17.27 5.30
C THR A 189 30.40 16.33 4.87
N GLY A 190 30.62 16.17 3.56
CA GLY A 190 31.52 15.16 3.00
C GLY A 190 30.96 13.73 3.04
N LYS A 191 29.73 13.54 3.54
CA LYS A 191 29.04 12.25 3.65
C LYS A 191 27.93 12.13 2.61
N ALA A 192 27.61 10.90 2.21
CA ALA A 192 26.39 10.61 1.47
C ALA A 192 25.18 10.80 2.40
N ILE A 193 24.09 11.40 1.93
CA ILE A 193 22.84 11.50 2.71
C ILE A 193 21.76 10.71 1.99
N TYR A 194 21.15 9.74 2.67
CA TYR A 194 20.02 8.97 2.16
C TYR A 194 18.75 9.33 2.93
N PHE A 195 17.65 9.58 2.21
CA PHE A 195 16.38 10.04 2.78
C PHE A 195 15.14 9.58 1.99
N GLY A 196 13.96 9.79 2.58
CA GLY A 196 12.64 9.44 2.05
C GLY A 196 11.62 10.59 2.20
N HIS A 197 10.44 10.32 2.77
CA HIS A 197 9.38 11.26 3.18
C HIS A 197 8.57 11.95 2.06
N THR A 198 9.26 12.51 1.08
CA THR A 198 8.62 13.12 -0.09
C THR A 198 8.95 12.28 -1.31
N PRO A 199 7.96 11.56 -1.87
CA PRO A 199 8.19 10.65 -2.97
C PRO A 199 8.89 11.34 -4.14
N SER A 200 9.89 10.66 -4.69
CA SER A 200 10.60 11.08 -5.88
C SER A 200 9.63 11.28 -7.05
N LYS A 201 9.66 12.47 -7.66
CA LYS A 201 8.84 12.80 -8.84
C LYS A 201 9.58 12.49 -10.13
N LYS A 202 9.84 11.20 -10.39
CA LYS A 202 10.30 10.72 -11.68
C LYS A 202 9.19 9.92 -12.36
N ASP A 203 9.04 10.09 -13.67
CA ASP A 203 8.00 9.43 -14.46
C ASP A 203 8.12 7.89 -14.44
N ASP A 204 9.33 7.35 -14.22
CA ASP A 204 9.62 5.92 -14.17
C ASP A 204 9.61 5.32 -12.74
N ASN A 205 9.28 6.13 -11.72
CA ASN A 205 9.30 5.75 -10.31
C ASN A 205 10.63 5.07 -9.91
N THR A 206 11.75 5.73 -10.23
CA THR A 206 13.11 5.33 -9.81
C THR A 206 13.70 6.31 -8.80
N ILE A 207 14.79 5.92 -8.14
CA ILE A 207 15.45 6.78 -7.15
C ILE A 207 15.96 8.08 -7.78
N VAL A 208 16.00 9.14 -6.98
CA VAL A 208 16.50 10.45 -7.41
C VAL A 208 17.81 10.76 -6.70
N TYR A 209 18.84 10.97 -7.51
CA TYR A 209 20.12 11.51 -7.06
C TYR A 209 20.10 13.02 -7.17
N TYR A 210 20.21 13.68 -6.02
CA TYR A 210 20.32 15.12 -5.92
C TYR A 210 21.80 15.56 -5.90
N PRO A 211 22.09 16.85 -6.14
CA PRO A 211 23.42 17.41 -5.95
C PRO A 211 24.03 17.09 -4.58
N ASN A 212 25.35 17.20 -4.51
CA ASN A 212 26.13 17.04 -3.28
C ASN A 212 25.88 15.72 -2.53
N ASN A 213 25.75 14.60 -3.24
CA ASN A 213 25.70 13.25 -2.66
C ASN A 213 24.48 12.99 -1.77
N CYS A 214 23.34 13.62 -2.09
CA CYS A 214 22.05 13.35 -1.45
C CYS A 214 21.21 12.44 -2.36
N THR A 215 20.60 11.40 -1.81
CA THR A 215 19.79 10.42 -2.56
C THR A 215 18.45 10.20 -1.88
N CYS A 216 17.35 10.48 -2.59
CA CYS A 216 16.02 10.11 -2.14
C CYS A 216 15.68 8.72 -2.68
N ILE A 217 15.30 7.80 -1.79
CA ILE A 217 14.93 6.43 -2.14
C ILE A 217 13.45 6.12 -1.90
N ASP A 218 12.67 7.10 -1.45
CA ASP A 218 11.20 7.01 -1.42
C ASP A 218 10.65 7.11 -2.86
N LEU A 219 10.07 6.01 -3.33
CA LEU A 219 9.45 5.89 -4.64
C LEU A 219 7.96 6.20 -4.61
N GLY A 220 7.35 6.42 -3.45
CA GLY A 220 5.90 6.48 -3.28
C GLY A 220 5.29 5.08 -3.31
N THR A 221 5.84 4.15 -2.53
CA THR A 221 5.41 2.74 -2.45
C THR A 221 3.90 2.62 -2.34
N TYR A 222 3.28 3.43 -1.48
CA TYR A 222 1.84 3.42 -1.25
C TYR A 222 0.97 3.72 -2.47
N LYS A 223 1.55 4.40 -3.46
CA LYS A 223 0.86 4.85 -4.66
C LYS A 223 1.15 3.96 -5.86
N TYR A 224 2.40 3.50 -5.98
CA TYR A 224 2.87 2.81 -7.16
C TYR A 224 3.12 1.32 -6.93
N HIS A 225 2.88 0.81 -5.72
CA HIS A 225 3.06 -0.60 -5.38
C HIS A 225 4.47 -1.09 -5.72
N LYS A 226 5.45 -0.22 -5.52
CA LYS A 226 6.84 -0.43 -5.92
C LYS A 226 7.76 0.10 -4.84
N MET A 227 8.74 -0.71 -4.45
CA MET A 227 9.80 -0.30 -3.55
C MET A 227 11.17 -0.50 -4.20
N VAL A 228 12.18 0.11 -3.58
CA VAL A 228 13.59 -0.13 -3.89
C VAL A 228 14.34 -0.33 -2.59
N GLY A 229 15.27 -1.28 -2.59
CA GLY A 229 16.34 -1.29 -1.62
C GLY A 229 17.70 -1.08 -2.28
N VAL A 230 18.58 -0.33 -1.63
CA VAL A 230 19.90 -0.01 -2.17
C VAL A 230 20.98 -0.64 -1.29
N GLU A 231 21.86 -1.43 -1.89
CA GLU A 231 23.08 -1.92 -1.23
C GLU A 231 24.16 -0.85 -1.35
N ILE A 232 24.40 -0.08 -0.28
CA ILE A 232 25.14 1.19 -0.38
C ILE A 232 26.65 1.03 -0.61
N LYS A 233 27.23 -0.18 -0.39
CA LYS A 233 28.67 -0.41 -0.63
C LYS A 233 28.96 -0.67 -2.11
N SER A 234 28.15 -1.49 -2.79
CA SER A 234 28.26 -1.71 -4.24
C SER A 234 27.47 -0.69 -5.07
N LYS A 235 26.56 0.08 -4.45
CA LYS A 235 25.57 0.94 -5.12
C LYS A 235 24.54 0.18 -5.96
N MET A 236 24.36 -1.11 -5.72
CA MET A 236 23.33 -1.89 -6.41
C MET A 236 21.92 -1.51 -5.92
N GLU A 237 21.01 -1.32 -6.87
CA GLU A 237 19.59 -1.04 -6.64
C GLU A 237 18.75 -2.29 -6.90
N HIS A 238 17.86 -2.61 -5.96
CA HIS A 238 16.97 -3.76 -6.03
C HIS A 238 15.52 -3.28 -6.03
N TYR A 239 14.99 -3.08 -7.23
CA TYR A 239 13.57 -2.76 -7.41
C TYR A 239 12.69 -4.00 -7.22
N ILE A 240 11.59 -3.81 -6.50
CA ILE A 240 10.52 -4.80 -6.30
C ILE A 240 9.21 -4.13 -6.68
N ASP A 241 8.50 -4.72 -7.64
CA ASP A 241 7.14 -4.36 -7.99
C ASP A 241 6.19 -5.39 -7.36
N GLU A 242 5.09 -4.92 -6.79
CA GLU A 242 4.06 -5.81 -6.26
C GLU A 242 3.36 -6.45 -7.44
N LYS A 243 3.64 -7.74 -7.66
CA LYS A 243 3.12 -8.46 -8.82
C LYS A 243 1.59 -8.52 -8.80
N TYR A 244 1.01 -8.64 -7.61
CA TYR A 244 -0.43 -8.78 -7.44
C TYR A 244 -0.95 -7.81 -6.40
N ILE A 245 -2.05 -7.14 -6.70
CA ILE A 245 -2.84 -6.39 -5.72
C ILE A 245 -3.94 -7.31 -5.18
N TYR A 246 -4.06 -7.37 -3.85
CA TYR A 246 -5.03 -8.26 -3.20
C TYR A 246 -5.46 -7.69 -1.85
N ASP A 247 -6.77 -7.52 -1.67
CA ASP A 247 -7.40 -7.23 -0.38
C ASP A 247 -8.59 -8.17 -0.22
N GLY A 248 -8.43 -9.16 0.67
CA GLY A 248 -9.45 -10.14 0.98
C GLY A 248 -8.97 -11.27 1.90
N ASN A 249 -9.94 -12.04 2.36
CA ASN A 249 -9.80 -13.25 3.15
C ASN A 249 -10.81 -14.31 2.63
N ASP A 250 -11.04 -15.38 3.39
CA ASP A 250 -11.93 -16.47 2.97
C ASP A 250 -13.43 -16.09 2.97
N PHE A 251 -13.80 -14.93 3.53
CA PHE A 251 -15.19 -14.44 3.65
C PHE A 251 -15.49 -13.23 2.78
N GLU A 252 -14.50 -12.35 2.58
CA GLU A 252 -14.63 -11.12 1.80
C GLU A 252 -13.42 -10.89 0.89
N ARG A 253 -13.64 -10.38 -0.32
CA ARG A 253 -12.56 -9.95 -1.23
C ARG A 253 -13.01 -8.73 -2.00
N PHE A 254 -12.29 -7.65 -1.80
CA PHE A 254 -12.59 -6.35 -2.41
C PHE A 254 -11.90 -6.20 -3.75
N ILE A 255 -10.63 -6.62 -3.82
CA ILE A 255 -9.79 -6.48 -4.99
C ILE A 255 -8.87 -7.68 -5.19
N LEU A 256 -8.66 -8.04 -6.46
CA LEU A 256 -7.62 -8.96 -6.89
C LEU A 256 -7.11 -8.51 -8.26
N GLY A 257 -5.81 -8.43 -8.48
CA GLY A 257 -5.28 -8.01 -9.78
C GLY A 257 -3.81 -8.36 -9.96
N GLU A 258 -3.36 -8.28 -11.20
CA GLU A 258 -1.95 -8.35 -11.60
C GLU A 258 -1.68 -7.10 -12.44
N ILE A 259 -0.85 -6.19 -11.92
CA ILE A 259 -0.57 -4.90 -12.57
C ILE A 259 0.90 -4.87 -12.94
N ILE A 260 1.19 -4.75 -14.23
CA ILE A 260 2.55 -4.70 -14.75
C ILE A 260 2.88 -3.28 -15.25
N GLY A 261 1.87 -2.44 -15.49
CA GLY A 261 2.04 -1.06 -15.96
C GLY A 261 0.95 -0.12 -15.51
N THR A 262 0.60 0.84 -16.37
CA THR A 262 -0.30 1.96 -16.04
C THR A 262 -1.65 1.90 -16.74
N ASN A 263 -1.87 0.89 -17.60
CA ASN A 263 -3.09 0.70 -18.39
C ASN A 263 -3.72 -0.69 -18.14
N PRO A 264 -4.18 -0.98 -16.91
CA PRO A 264 -4.87 -2.23 -16.63
C PRO A 264 -6.32 -2.20 -17.13
N LEU A 265 -6.89 -3.40 -17.38
CA LEU A 265 -8.33 -3.58 -17.59
C LEU A 265 -9.02 -3.84 -16.24
N ILE A 266 -9.96 -2.97 -15.85
CA ILE A 266 -10.74 -3.13 -14.61
C ILE A 266 -12.01 -3.94 -14.90
N CYS A 267 -12.16 -5.10 -14.27
CA CYS A 267 -13.29 -6.01 -14.46
C CYS A 267 -14.24 -5.93 -13.25
N PHE A 268 -15.55 -5.82 -13.49
CA PHE A 268 -16.58 -5.85 -12.44
C PHE A 268 -17.43 -7.13 -12.51
N GLY A 269 -17.17 -8.08 -11.61
CA GLY A 269 -18.04 -9.25 -11.38
C GLY A 269 -19.10 -8.99 -10.32
N VAL A 270 -20.04 -9.94 -10.12
CA VAL A 270 -21.01 -9.83 -9.03
C VAL A 270 -20.32 -9.95 -7.68
N ASN A 271 -19.71 -11.11 -7.43
CA ASN A 271 -19.06 -11.42 -6.17
C ASN A 271 -17.82 -12.31 -6.40
N PRO A 272 -16.86 -12.27 -5.48
CA PRO A 272 -15.71 -13.16 -5.49
C PRO A 272 -16.06 -14.64 -5.41
N SER A 273 -15.27 -15.45 -6.12
CA SER A 273 -15.20 -16.90 -5.93
C SER A 273 -13.88 -17.26 -5.24
N THR A 274 -13.15 -18.28 -5.71
CA THR A 274 -12.01 -18.85 -4.99
C THR A 274 -10.65 -18.23 -5.29
N ALA A 275 -10.50 -17.40 -6.33
CA ALA A 275 -9.19 -16.85 -6.67
C ALA A 275 -8.66 -15.90 -5.58
N LYS A 276 -7.41 -16.07 -5.18
CA LYS A 276 -6.76 -15.27 -4.13
C LYS A 276 -5.24 -15.28 -4.29
N VAL A 277 -4.57 -14.39 -3.58
CA VAL A 277 -3.11 -14.42 -3.46
C VAL A 277 -2.76 -15.12 -2.16
N VAL A 278 -1.94 -16.17 -2.24
CA VAL A 278 -1.42 -16.91 -1.09
C VAL A 278 0.09 -16.94 -1.23
N ASN A 279 0.82 -16.51 -0.20
CA ASN A 279 2.29 -16.46 -0.21
C ASN A 279 2.87 -15.76 -1.46
N ASN A 280 2.23 -14.66 -1.89
CA ASN A 280 2.60 -13.88 -3.08
C ASN A 280 2.47 -14.64 -4.42
N GLU A 281 1.78 -15.78 -4.43
CA GLU A 281 1.40 -16.50 -5.62
C GLU A 281 -0.10 -16.41 -5.86
N LEU A 282 -0.49 -16.19 -7.12
CA LEU A 282 -1.89 -16.15 -7.52
C LEU A 282 -2.44 -17.56 -7.64
N GLU A 283 -3.34 -17.92 -6.73
CA GLU A 283 -4.26 -19.04 -6.92
C GLU A 283 -5.39 -18.58 -7.83
N THR A 284 -5.41 -19.07 -9.07
CA THR A 284 -6.37 -18.65 -10.09
C THR A 284 -7.66 -19.47 -10.08
N ASP A 285 -8.71 -18.92 -10.70
CA ASP A 285 -9.92 -19.64 -11.07
C ASP A 285 -10.18 -19.55 -12.59
N PRO A 286 -11.17 -20.27 -13.16
CA PRO A 286 -11.49 -20.22 -14.59
C PRO A 286 -11.85 -18.82 -15.12
N THR A 287 -12.40 -17.95 -14.28
CA THR A 287 -12.77 -16.57 -14.64
C THR A 287 -11.52 -15.73 -14.84
N ILE A 288 -10.59 -15.80 -13.89
CA ILE A 288 -9.30 -15.10 -13.98
C ILE A 288 -8.50 -15.58 -15.20
N LEU A 289 -8.48 -16.89 -15.48
CA LEU A 289 -7.84 -17.42 -16.69
C LEU A 289 -8.46 -16.88 -17.99
N LYS A 290 -9.77 -16.65 -18.02
CA LYS A 290 -10.46 -16.00 -19.15
C LYS A 290 -10.09 -14.52 -19.26
N ILE A 291 -10.05 -13.80 -18.14
CA ILE A 291 -9.65 -12.38 -18.10
C ILE A 291 -8.21 -12.22 -18.63
N LYS A 292 -7.25 -13.04 -18.19
CA LYS A 292 -5.86 -12.98 -18.68
C LYS A 292 -5.76 -13.07 -20.20
N LYS A 293 -6.55 -13.95 -20.83
CA LYS A 293 -6.61 -14.06 -22.30
C LYS A 293 -7.22 -12.84 -22.99
N ILE A 294 -8.22 -12.20 -22.35
CA ILE A 294 -8.83 -10.97 -22.86
C ILE A 294 -7.79 -9.85 -22.88
N ILE A 295 -6.99 -9.72 -21.81
CA ILE A 295 -5.91 -8.73 -21.70
C ILE A 295 -4.90 -8.90 -22.83
N GLU A 296 -4.37 -10.12 -22.99
CA GLU A 296 -3.37 -10.45 -24.01
C GLU A 296 -3.84 -10.07 -25.43
N LYS A 297 -5.13 -10.28 -25.74
CA LYS A 297 -5.72 -9.96 -27.05
C LYS A 297 -5.91 -8.45 -27.29
N ASN A 298 -6.04 -7.66 -26.23
CA ASN A 298 -6.43 -6.24 -26.32
C ASN A 298 -5.32 -5.27 -25.86
N ASN A 299 -4.09 -5.76 -25.63
CA ASN A 299 -2.91 -4.96 -25.27
C ASN A 299 -3.04 -4.15 -23.97
N TYR A 300 -3.72 -4.70 -22.95
CA TYR A 300 -3.63 -4.16 -21.60
C TYR A 300 -2.36 -4.68 -20.90
N ASP A 301 -1.81 -3.90 -19.96
CA ASP A 301 -0.61 -4.26 -19.20
C ASP A 301 -0.92 -4.83 -17.81
N GLY A 302 -2.19 -5.14 -17.55
CA GLY A 302 -2.63 -5.72 -16.30
C GLY A 302 -4.14 -5.90 -16.23
N TRP A 303 -4.61 -6.42 -15.10
CA TRP A 303 -6.02 -6.51 -14.78
C TRP A 303 -6.27 -6.27 -13.30
N ILE A 304 -7.47 -5.76 -13.03
CA ILE A 304 -8.00 -5.59 -11.69
C ILE A 304 -9.42 -6.15 -11.66
N MET A 305 -9.69 -7.12 -10.82
CA MET A 305 -11.01 -7.67 -10.57
C MET A 305 -11.60 -7.00 -9.32
N LEU A 306 -12.59 -6.15 -9.57
CA LEU A 306 -13.46 -5.55 -8.56
C LEU A 306 -14.82 -6.28 -8.57
N ASN A 307 -15.57 -6.09 -7.49
CA ASN A 307 -16.81 -6.84 -7.26
C ASN A 307 -17.95 -5.86 -6.97
N LEU A 308 -19.14 -6.16 -7.46
CA LEU A 308 -20.34 -5.40 -7.07
C LEU A 308 -20.64 -5.60 -5.58
N TYR A 309 -20.39 -6.80 -5.07
CA TYR A 309 -20.52 -7.14 -3.66
C TYR A 309 -19.36 -8.04 -3.23
N ALA A 310 -18.68 -7.67 -2.14
CA ALA A 310 -17.38 -8.26 -1.79
C ALA A 310 -17.46 -9.63 -1.07
N GLN A 311 -18.66 -10.17 -0.82
CA GLN A 311 -18.81 -11.48 -0.16
C GLN A 311 -18.24 -12.63 -1.02
N VAL A 312 -17.32 -13.39 -0.46
CA VAL A 312 -16.74 -14.58 -1.11
C VAL A 312 -17.73 -15.74 -1.05
N THR A 313 -18.22 -16.19 -2.21
CA THR A 313 -18.95 -17.46 -2.33
C THR A 313 -18.97 -17.95 -3.77
N PRO A 314 -18.66 -19.24 -4.03
CA PRO A 314 -18.84 -19.83 -5.36
C PRO A 314 -20.32 -20.14 -5.65
N GLU A 315 -21.19 -20.12 -4.65
CA GLU A 315 -22.60 -20.53 -4.75
C GLU A 315 -23.53 -19.31 -4.71
N PRO A 316 -24.12 -18.90 -5.85
CA PRO A 316 -25.06 -17.78 -5.95
C PRO A 316 -26.21 -17.76 -4.94
N ASN A 317 -26.59 -18.91 -4.40
CA ASN A 317 -27.66 -19.03 -3.42
C ASN A 317 -27.25 -18.59 -2.01
N GLU A 318 -25.95 -18.65 -1.70
CA GLU A 318 -25.36 -18.32 -0.41
C GLU A 318 -25.00 -16.84 -0.26
N LEU A 319 -25.09 -16.07 -1.35
CA LEU A 319 -25.07 -14.61 -1.27
C LEU A 319 -26.08 -14.15 -0.23
N HIS A 320 -25.67 -13.21 0.63
CA HIS A 320 -26.53 -12.57 1.63
C HIS A 320 -27.89 -12.27 1.01
N LYS A 321 -28.96 -12.58 1.75
CA LYS A 321 -30.31 -12.26 1.30
C LYS A 321 -30.52 -10.75 1.36
N ASN A 322 -31.63 -10.28 0.79
CA ASN A 322 -31.91 -8.84 0.79
C ASN A 322 -32.03 -8.29 2.23
N GLU A 323 -32.59 -9.08 3.13
CA GLU A 323 -32.68 -8.74 4.56
C GLU A 323 -31.33 -8.75 5.30
N ASP A 324 -30.33 -9.45 4.76
CA ASP A 324 -28.99 -9.63 5.36
C ASP A 324 -27.92 -8.79 4.65
N PHE A 325 -28.32 -7.76 3.89
CA PHE A 325 -27.37 -6.91 3.17
C PHE A 325 -26.42 -6.22 4.16
N ASP A 326 -25.15 -6.60 4.10
CA ASP A 326 -24.10 -5.99 4.91
C ASP A 326 -23.68 -4.64 4.32
N ILE A 327 -24.16 -3.57 4.97
CA ILE A 327 -23.86 -2.19 4.59
C ILE A 327 -22.38 -1.83 4.81
N TYR A 328 -21.74 -2.37 5.85
CA TYR A 328 -20.35 -2.05 6.16
C TYR A 328 -19.41 -2.68 5.14
N LEU A 329 -19.70 -3.94 4.75
CA LEU A 329 -19.00 -4.62 3.66
C LEU A 329 -19.10 -3.82 2.35
N HIS A 330 -20.29 -3.30 2.05
CA HIS A 330 -20.53 -2.49 0.86
C HIS A 330 -19.81 -1.13 0.90
N GLU A 331 -19.85 -0.42 2.03
CA GLU A 331 -19.14 0.85 2.21
C GLU A 331 -17.62 0.69 2.03
N LYS A 332 -17.03 -0.36 2.63
CA LYS A 332 -15.61 -0.69 2.46
C LYS A 332 -15.29 -0.99 0.99
N ASN A 333 -16.14 -1.77 0.32
CA ASN A 333 -15.99 -2.07 -1.10
C ASN A 333 -16.01 -0.79 -1.98
N ILE A 334 -16.94 0.13 -1.72
CA ILE A 334 -17.01 1.43 -2.43
C ILE A 334 -15.74 2.25 -2.21
N ASN A 335 -15.19 2.28 -0.99
CA ASN A 335 -13.98 3.05 -0.71
C ASN A 335 -12.77 2.52 -1.49
N ILE A 336 -12.60 1.19 -1.54
CA ILE A 336 -11.53 0.55 -2.32
C ILE A 336 -11.73 0.82 -3.82
N ILE A 337 -12.96 0.71 -4.33
CA ILE A 337 -13.26 1.03 -5.73
C ILE A 337 -12.89 2.48 -6.06
N LYS A 338 -13.24 3.46 -5.20
CA LYS A 338 -12.87 4.87 -5.40
C LYS A 338 -11.37 5.07 -5.45
N GLU A 339 -10.62 4.38 -4.60
CA GLU A 339 -9.16 4.45 -4.57
C GLU A 339 -8.55 3.92 -5.87
N ILE A 340 -9.00 2.75 -6.33
CA ILE A 340 -8.53 2.15 -7.59
C ILE A 340 -8.84 3.04 -8.79
N LEU A 341 -10.06 3.56 -8.88
CA LEU A 341 -10.44 4.46 -9.98
C LEU A 341 -9.66 5.77 -9.95
N LYS A 342 -9.26 6.26 -8.76
CA LYS A 342 -8.38 7.42 -8.61
C LYS A 342 -6.95 7.12 -9.05
N ASN A 343 -6.45 5.91 -8.79
CA ASN A 343 -5.11 5.48 -9.20
C ASN A 343 -5.03 5.17 -10.70
N TYR A 344 -6.14 4.71 -11.30
CA TYR A 344 -6.25 4.37 -12.72
C TYR A 344 -7.39 5.13 -13.43
N PRO A 345 -7.31 6.49 -13.51
CA PRO A 345 -8.41 7.32 -13.99
C PRO A 345 -8.76 7.13 -15.47
N ASN A 346 -7.84 6.52 -16.24
CA ASN A 346 -7.99 6.27 -17.68
C ASN A 346 -8.20 4.79 -18.02
N ALA A 347 -8.22 3.88 -17.02
CA ALA A 347 -8.40 2.46 -17.28
C ALA A 347 -9.78 2.18 -17.89
N ASP A 348 -9.85 1.26 -18.84
CA ASP A 348 -11.12 0.77 -19.37
C ASP A 348 -11.76 -0.21 -18.39
N ILE A 349 -13.09 -0.21 -18.33
CA ILE A 349 -13.88 -1.11 -17.48
C ILE A 349 -14.54 -2.20 -18.33
N LEU A 350 -14.42 -3.45 -17.90
CA LEU A 350 -15.16 -4.59 -18.41
C LEU A 350 -16.27 -4.99 -17.42
N ALA A 351 -17.52 -4.92 -17.86
CA ALA A 351 -18.67 -5.40 -17.12
C ALA A 351 -18.82 -6.94 -17.26
N CYS A 352 -18.84 -7.66 -16.13
CA CYS A 352 -18.72 -9.13 -16.09
C CYS A 352 -19.83 -9.82 -15.27
N TRP A 353 -20.93 -9.16 -14.90
CA TRP A 353 -21.86 -9.70 -13.89
C TRP A 353 -22.87 -10.74 -14.38
N GLY A 354 -23.06 -10.91 -15.69
CA GLY A 354 -24.00 -11.90 -16.23
C GLY A 354 -25.44 -11.71 -15.74
N ASN A 355 -26.23 -12.78 -15.76
CA ASN A 355 -27.59 -12.76 -15.24
C ASN A 355 -27.66 -12.83 -13.70
N LEU A 356 -26.53 -13.09 -13.04
CA LEU A 356 -26.43 -13.20 -11.59
C LEU A 356 -26.73 -11.86 -10.89
N ILE A 357 -26.55 -10.74 -11.59
CA ILE A 357 -26.99 -9.41 -11.16
C ILE A 357 -28.48 -9.35 -10.73
N ASN A 358 -29.32 -10.28 -11.21
CA ASN A 358 -30.74 -10.34 -10.85
C ASN A 358 -31.02 -11.22 -9.61
N LYS A 359 -30.00 -11.76 -8.95
CA LYS A 359 -30.16 -12.73 -7.86
C LYS A 359 -30.63 -12.11 -6.55
N ARG A 360 -30.24 -10.85 -6.33
CA ARG A 360 -30.54 -10.05 -5.15
C ARG A 360 -30.85 -8.62 -5.59
N ASP A 361 -31.76 -7.98 -4.88
CA ASP A 361 -32.22 -6.63 -5.22
C ASP A 361 -31.12 -5.60 -4.97
N TYR A 362 -30.34 -5.76 -3.91
CA TYR A 362 -29.27 -4.82 -3.56
C TYR A 362 -28.18 -4.74 -4.64
N LEU A 363 -27.88 -5.83 -5.35
CA LEU A 363 -26.86 -5.84 -6.40
C LEU A 363 -27.13 -4.77 -7.47
N LYS A 364 -28.41 -4.61 -7.80
CA LYS A 364 -28.92 -3.66 -8.79
C LYS A 364 -29.24 -2.30 -8.19
N LYS A 365 -30.04 -2.30 -7.13
CA LYS A 365 -30.67 -1.10 -6.59
C LYS A 365 -29.72 -0.28 -5.72
N VAL A 366 -28.66 -0.90 -5.20
CA VAL A 366 -27.68 -0.27 -4.30
C VAL A 366 -26.30 -0.36 -4.93
N CYS A 367 -25.72 -1.56 -4.99
CA CYS A 367 -24.31 -1.75 -5.33
C CYS A 367 -23.94 -1.18 -6.70
N LEU A 368 -24.62 -1.62 -7.76
CA LEU A 368 -24.32 -1.13 -9.12
C LEU A 368 -24.54 0.38 -9.24
N LYS A 369 -25.61 0.93 -8.66
CA LYS A 369 -25.90 2.37 -8.71
C LYS A 369 -24.78 3.18 -8.07
N GLU A 370 -24.43 2.88 -6.83
CA GLU A 370 -23.40 3.62 -6.11
C GLU A 370 -21.99 3.47 -6.71
N ILE A 371 -21.64 2.28 -7.19
CA ILE A 371 -20.35 2.05 -7.89
C ILE A 371 -20.24 2.92 -9.13
N PHE A 372 -21.30 2.98 -9.94
CA PHE A 372 -21.26 3.70 -11.21
C PHE A 372 -21.59 5.20 -11.08
N GLU A 373 -22.06 5.67 -9.92
CA GLU A 373 -22.07 7.09 -9.56
C GLU A 373 -20.65 7.65 -9.37
N VAL A 374 -19.71 6.82 -8.90
CA VAL A 374 -18.31 7.21 -8.68
C VAL A 374 -17.38 6.86 -9.84
N THR A 375 -17.91 6.16 -10.84
CA THR A 375 -17.16 5.72 -12.03
C THR A 375 -17.32 6.70 -13.18
N LYS A 376 -16.21 7.10 -13.80
CA LYS A 376 -16.21 7.98 -15.01
C LYS A 376 -15.58 7.32 -16.24
N ASN A 377 -15.08 6.11 -16.06
CA ASN A 377 -14.31 5.36 -17.03
C ASN A 377 -15.22 4.78 -18.12
N LYS A 378 -14.63 4.50 -19.29
CA LYS A 378 -15.34 3.84 -20.39
C LYS A 378 -15.67 2.42 -20.00
N CYS A 379 -16.90 2.00 -20.25
CA CYS A 379 -17.38 0.66 -19.93
C CYS A 379 -17.55 -0.15 -21.20
N PHE A 380 -17.19 -1.43 -21.12
CA PHE A 380 -17.25 -2.39 -22.20
C PHE A 380 -17.93 -3.68 -21.72
N HIS A 381 -18.47 -4.43 -22.66
CA HIS A 381 -18.82 -5.83 -22.48
C HIS A 381 -18.07 -6.68 -23.51
N ILE A 382 -17.97 -7.99 -23.27
CA ILE A 382 -17.35 -8.93 -24.22
C ILE A 382 -18.41 -9.77 -24.93
N GLY A 383 -18.39 -9.72 -26.26
CA GLY A 383 -19.37 -10.41 -27.11
C GLY A 383 -20.80 -9.92 -26.90
N SER A 384 -21.79 -10.66 -27.40
CA SER A 384 -23.20 -10.27 -27.24
C SER A 384 -23.66 -10.21 -25.78
N LEU A 385 -24.62 -9.32 -25.47
CA LEU A 385 -25.32 -9.33 -24.19
C LEU A 385 -26.12 -10.65 -23.99
N THR A 386 -26.51 -10.93 -22.76
CA THR A 386 -27.49 -12.01 -22.48
C THR A 386 -28.86 -11.64 -23.04
N GLU A 387 -29.78 -12.61 -23.15
CA GLU A 387 -31.18 -12.36 -23.53
C GLU A 387 -31.89 -11.36 -22.60
N LYS A 388 -31.40 -11.21 -21.36
CA LYS A 388 -31.89 -10.24 -20.38
C LYS A 388 -31.17 -8.88 -20.46
N GLY A 389 -30.38 -8.65 -21.51
CA GLY A 389 -29.63 -7.41 -21.73
C GLY A 389 -28.42 -7.20 -20.81
N ASN A 390 -27.92 -8.26 -20.15
CA ASN A 390 -26.81 -8.12 -19.19
C ASN A 390 -25.45 -8.44 -19.87
N PRO A 391 -24.37 -7.72 -19.52
CA PRO A 391 -23.00 -8.10 -19.90
C PRO A 391 -22.68 -9.54 -19.49
N ARG A 392 -22.11 -10.34 -20.39
CA ARG A 392 -21.81 -11.75 -20.10
C ARG A 392 -20.68 -11.88 -19.09
N HIS A 393 -20.78 -12.91 -18.26
CA HIS A 393 -19.67 -13.33 -17.42
C HIS A 393 -18.56 -13.96 -18.29
N PRO A 394 -17.26 -13.62 -18.10
CA PRO A 394 -16.15 -14.06 -18.95
C PRO A 394 -16.04 -15.58 -19.14
N LEU A 395 -16.51 -16.36 -18.17
CA LEU A 395 -16.54 -17.82 -18.26
C LEU A 395 -17.33 -18.34 -19.48
N TYR A 396 -18.37 -17.61 -19.90
CA TYR A 396 -19.31 -18.03 -20.94
C TYR A 396 -19.10 -17.33 -22.29
N THR A 397 -17.96 -16.66 -22.49
CA THR A 397 -17.65 -15.93 -23.73
C THR A 397 -16.70 -16.73 -24.61
N SER A 398 -16.83 -16.55 -25.92
CA SER A 398 -15.93 -17.15 -26.91
C SER A 398 -14.58 -16.45 -26.90
N PHE A 399 -13.53 -17.15 -27.33
CA PHE A 399 -12.21 -16.53 -27.51
C PHE A 399 -12.17 -15.52 -28.67
N ASP A 400 -13.09 -15.66 -29.64
CA ASP A 400 -13.19 -14.75 -30.78
C ASP A 400 -13.95 -13.46 -30.45
N ASP A 401 -14.69 -13.43 -29.34
CA ASP A 401 -15.46 -12.28 -28.90
C ASP A 401 -14.56 -11.04 -28.71
N LYS A 402 -15.12 -9.87 -29.02
CA LYS A 402 -14.45 -8.58 -28.94
C LYS A 402 -15.04 -7.74 -27.82
N LEU A 403 -14.27 -6.75 -27.38
CA LEU A 403 -14.76 -5.70 -26.50
C LEU A 403 -15.66 -4.75 -27.31
N GLU A 404 -16.86 -4.51 -26.79
CA GLU A 404 -17.87 -3.63 -27.36
C GLU A 404 -18.30 -2.62 -26.30
N ASN A 405 -18.56 -1.37 -26.73
CA ASN A 405 -18.92 -0.30 -25.80
C ASN A 405 -20.23 -0.63 -25.08
N PHE A 406 -20.23 -0.50 -23.76
CA PHE A 406 -21.38 -0.71 -22.92
C PHE A 406 -21.87 0.62 -22.35
N ASP A 407 -23.07 1.05 -22.74
CA ASP A 407 -23.68 2.25 -22.16
C ASP A 407 -24.19 1.95 -20.74
N ILE A 408 -23.28 2.05 -19.77
CA ILE A 408 -23.58 1.82 -18.37
C ILE A 408 -24.60 2.82 -17.82
N ASN A 409 -24.64 4.04 -18.35
CA ASN A 409 -25.56 5.07 -17.88
C ASN A 409 -27.00 4.73 -18.30
N GLU A 410 -27.19 4.28 -19.54
CA GLU A 410 -28.48 3.77 -20.00
C GLU A 410 -28.87 2.51 -19.24
N TYR A 411 -27.94 1.57 -19.03
CA TYR A 411 -28.20 0.36 -18.27
C TYR A 411 -28.66 0.66 -16.84
N VAL A 412 -27.97 1.55 -16.11
CA VAL A 412 -28.30 1.93 -14.73
C VAL A 412 -29.62 2.71 -14.63
N LYS A 413 -29.96 3.54 -15.63
CA LYS A 413 -31.26 4.24 -15.69
C LYS A 413 -32.45 3.29 -15.82
N ASN A 414 -32.24 2.12 -16.43
CA ASN A 414 -33.27 1.12 -16.71
C ASN A 414 -33.41 0.07 -15.59
N ILE A 415 -32.78 0.29 -14.43
CA ILE A 415 -32.83 -0.55 -13.22
C ILE A 415 -33.67 0.13 -12.14
#